data_AF-A0AAE1X8A6-F1
#
_entry.id   AF-A0AAE1X8A6-F1
#
_cell.length_a   1.000
_cell.length_b   1.000
_cell.length_c   1.000
_cell.angle_alpha   90.00
_cell.angle_beta   90.00
_cell.angle_gamma   90.00
#
_symmetry.space_group_name_H-M   'P 1'
#
loop_
_entity.id
_entity.type
_entity.pdbx_description
1 polymer ?
#
loop_
_entity_poly.entity_id
_entity_poly.type
_entity_poly.pdbx_seq_one_letter_code
_entity_poly.pdbx_strand_id
1 'polypeptide(L)'
;MVAPAPAKSRLQSMLQAAVQAVHWTYSLFWQLCPQQRVLVWSDGYYNGAIKTRKTVQPTEVTTEEATLQRSQQLRELYDSLSAAPPVADHPRRPSTALSPEDLTESEWFYLMCLSFSFPPGLGLPGKAYAKRQHIWLSRAYEVDSKIFSRAILAKVLPYQLLYVYHP
;
A
#
# COMPACT_ATOMS: atom_id res chain seq x y z
N MET A 1 -3.95 30.69 -7.20
CA MET A 1 -5.06 29.86 -6.70
C MET A 1 -4.53 28.45 -6.55
N VAL A 2 -4.46 27.93 -5.33
CA VAL A 2 -4.04 26.54 -5.07
C VAL A 2 -5.20 25.64 -5.50
N ALA A 3 -4.93 24.64 -6.33
CA ALA A 3 -5.95 23.68 -6.74
C ALA A 3 -6.52 22.97 -5.50
N PRO A 4 -7.85 22.74 -5.40
CA PRO A 4 -8.40 21.99 -4.29
C PRO A 4 -7.78 20.60 -4.26
N ALA A 5 -7.41 20.12 -3.07
CA ALA A 5 -6.90 18.76 -2.89
C ALA A 5 -7.92 17.78 -3.49
N PRO A 6 -7.48 16.75 -4.24
CA PRO A 6 -8.39 15.79 -4.83
C PRO A 6 -9.25 15.14 -3.74
N ALA A 7 -10.58 15.14 -3.92
CA ALA A 7 -11.49 14.52 -2.97
C ALA A 7 -11.16 13.03 -2.84
N LYS A 8 -11.06 12.54 -1.59
CA LYS A 8 -10.79 11.13 -1.31
C LYS A 8 -11.85 10.25 -1.98
N SER A 9 -11.42 9.20 -2.67
CA SER A 9 -12.36 8.23 -3.23
C SER A 9 -13.09 7.49 -2.10
N ARG A 10 -14.32 7.02 -2.34
CA ARG A 10 -15.07 6.19 -1.37
C ARG A 10 -14.25 4.97 -0.95
N LEU A 11 -13.52 4.36 -1.89
CA LEU A 11 -12.65 3.21 -1.64
C LEU A 11 -11.52 3.58 -0.67
N GLN A 12 -10.84 4.71 -0.88
CA GLN A 12 -9.77 5.18 -0.01
C GLN A 12 -10.29 5.42 1.42
N SER A 13 -11.48 6.03 1.56
CA SER A 13 -12.12 6.22 2.88
C SER A 13 -12.45 4.90 3.57
N MET A 14 -12.92 3.89 2.83
CA MET A 14 -13.17 2.56 3.38
C MET A 14 -11.89 1.85 3.82
N LEU A 15 -10.83 1.95 3.00
CA LEU A 15 -9.52 1.37 3.29
C LEU A 15 -8.87 2.01 4.51
N GLN A 16 -9.00 3.34 4.65
CA GLN A 16 -8.59 4.10 5.84
C GLN A 16 -9.36 3.67 7.08
N ALA A 17 -10.69 3.64 7.01
CA ALA A 17 -11.53 3.27 8.16
C ALA A 17 -11.24 1.85 8.65
N ALA A 18 -11.01 0.90 7.73
CA ALA A 18 -10.69 -0.48 8.07
C ALA A 18 -9.38 -0.61 8.86
N VAL A 19 -8.31 0.07 8.45
CA VAL A 19 -7.03 -0.01 9.15
C VAL A 19 -7.05 0.70 10.49
N GLN A 20 -7.81 1.78 10.62
CA GLN A 20 -7.97 2.52 11.87
C GLN A 20 -8.77 1.70 12.88
N ALA A 21 -9.88 1.08 12.46
CA ALA A 21 -10.73 0.28 13.35
C ALA A 21 -10.03 -0.98 13.89
N VAL A 22 -9.14 -1.60 13.11
CA VAL A 22 -8.45 -2.85 13.48
C VAL A 22 -6.99 -2.60 13.90
N HIS A 23 -6.53 -1.35 13.85
CA HIS A 23 -5.13 -0.97 14.10
C HIS A 23 -4.11 -1.74 13.24
N TRP A 24 -4.41 -1.93 11.95
CA TRP A 24 -3.47 -2.53 11.01
C TRP A 24 -2.44 -1.54 10.50
N THR A 25 -1.28 -2.08 10.10
CA THR A 25 -0.19 -1.30 9.49
C THR A 25 -0.56 -0.77 8.11
N TYR A 26 -1.35 -1.50 7.33
CA TYR A 26 -1.82 -1.04 6.03
C TYR A 26 -3.02 -1.86 5.53
N SER A 27 -3.70 -1.35 4.51
CA SER A 27 -4.67 -2.07 3.69
C SER A 27 -4.32 -1.91 2.22
N LEU A 28 -4.66 -2.94 1.43
CA LEU A 28 -4.36 -2.99 0.00
C LEU A 28 -5.56 -3.57 -0.75
N PHE A 29 -5.85 -2.98 -1.89
CA PHE A 29 -6.91 -3.41 -2.78
C PHE A 29 -6.33 -3.76 -4.16
N TRP A 30 -6.62 -5.00 -4.59
CA TRP A 30 -6.30 -5.48 -5.93
C TRP A 30 -7.58 -5.67 -6.71
N GLN A 31 -7.60 -5.16 -7.94
CA GLN A 31 -8.72 -5.21 -8.87
C GLN A 31 -8.35 -6.05 -10.09
N LEU A 32 -9.32 -6.79 -10.64
CA LEU A 32 -9.11 -7.51 -11.90
C LEU A 32 -8.88 -6.51 -13.04
N CYS A 33 -7.74 -6.63 -13.74
CA CYS A 33 -7.50 -5.98 -15.01
C CYS A 33 -8.07 -6.87 -16.14
N PRO A 34 -9.14 -6.47 -16.85
CA PRO A 34 -9.78 -7.32 -17.86
C PRO A 34 -8.84 -7.71 -19.01
N GLN A 35 -7.95 -6.81 -19.41
CA GLN A 35 -7.02 -7.01 -20.51
C GLN A 35 -5.94 -8.04 -20.17
N GLN A 36 -5.41 -7.97 -18.95
CA GLN A 36 -4.32 -8.86 -18.51
C GLN A 36 -4.83 -10.14 -17.83
N ARG A 37 -6.13 -10.19 -17.47
CA ARG A 37 -6.77 -11.28 -16.72
C ARG A 37 -6.06 -11.62 -15.40
N VAL A 38 -5.42 -10.63 -14.79
CA VAL A 38 -4.77 -10.72 -13.48
C VAL A 38 -5.26 -9.62 -12.56
N LEU A 39 -5.25 -9.88 -11.26
CA LEU A 39 -5.47 -8.86 -10.24
C LEU A 39 -4.22 -7.98 -10.17
N VAL A 40 -4.40 -6.67 -10.33
CA VAL A 40 -3.35 -5.66 -10.17
C VAL A 40 -3.71 -4.75 -9.02
N TRP A 41 -2.70 -4.18 -8.37
CA TRP A 41 -2.96 -3.20 -7.32
C TRP A 41 -3.72 -2.00 -7.90
N SER A 42 -4.72 -1.54 -7.16
CA SER A 42 -5.57 -0.41 -7.53
C SER A 42 -5.48 0.70 -6.48
N ASP A 43 -5.67 0.37 -5.20
CA ASP A 43 -5.66 1.35 -4.10
C ASP A 43 -5.10 0.74 -2.80
N GLY A 44 -4.80 1.56 -1.80
CA GLY A 44 -4.26 1.13 -0.52
C GLY A 44 -4.11 2.29 0.46
N TYR A 45 -4.00 1.96 1.75
CA TYR A 45 -3.76 2.93 2.79
C TYR A 45 -2.65 2.44 3.74
N TYR A 46 -1.64 3.28 3.98
CA TYR A 46 -0.58 3.00 4.95
C TYR A 46 -0.86 3.71 6.30
N ASN A 47 -0.88 2.93 7.38
CA ASN A 47 -1.12 3.34 8.76
C ASN A 47 0.03 2.89 9.70
N GLY A 48 1.19 2.55 9.12
CA GLY A 48 2.34 2.08 9.87
C GLY A 48 3.18 3.22 10.47
N ALA A 49 4.26 2.84 11.15
CA ALA A 49 5.20 3.81 11.69
C ALA A 49 5.78 4.70 10.59
N ILE A 50 5.84 6.00 10.86
CA ILE A 50 6.41 7.02 9.98
C ILE A 50 7.69 7.53 10.65
N LYS A 51 8.82 7.50 9.93
CA LYS A 51 10.05 8.17 10.39
C LYS A 51 9.80 9.68 10.34
N THR A 52 9.42 10.27 11.45
CA THR A 52 9.41 11.73 11.57
C THR A 52 10.80 12.18 11.99
N ARG A 53 11.45 13.01 11.16
CA ARG A 53 12.59 13.80 11.64
C ARG A 53 11.98 14.79 12.64
N LYS A 54 12.35 14.71 13.92
CA LYS A 54 11.98 15.69 14.94
C LYS A 54 12.37 17.09 14.44
N THR A 55 11.43 17.79 13.81
CA THR A 55 11.62 19.18 13.39
C THR A 55 10.53 19.99 14.03
N VAL A 56 10.98 20.98 14.77
CA VAL A 56 10.25 21.93 15.58
C VAL A 56 9.22 22.66 14.72
N GLN A 57 7.92 22.39 14.92
CA GLN A 57 6.84 23.39 14.96
C GLN A 57 5.50 22.74 15.40
N PRO A 58 4.75 23.36 16.33
CA PRO A 58 3.48 22.84 16.82
C PRO A 58 2.34 23.27 15.89
N THR A 59 2.19 22.58 14.77
CA THR A 59 0.87 22.47 14.16
C THR A 59 0.39 21.08 14.56
N GLU A 60 -0.71 21.00 15.31
CA GLU A 60 -1.31 19.75 15.77
C GLU A 60 -1.86 18.95 14.58
N VAL A 61 -0.97 18.40 13.75
CA VAL A 61 -1.34 17.45 12.71
C VAL A 61 -1.76 16.19 13.42
N THR A 62 -3.02 15.79 13.24
CA THR A 62 -3.53 14.54 13.81
C THR A 62 -2.77 13.36 13.23
N THR A 63 -2.70 12.25 13.97
CA THR A 63 -2.06 11.01 13.48
C THR A 63 -2.70 10.54 12.17
N GLU A 64 -3.99 10.80 11.97
CA GLU A 64 -4.74 10.47 10.76
C GLU A 64 -4.32 11.30 9.54
N GLU A 65 -4.11 12.61 9.73
CA GLU A 65 -3.61 13.49 8.68
C GLU A 65 -2.18 13.12 8.28
N ALA A 66 -1.33 12.80 9.26
CA ALA A 66 0.04 12.38 9.03
C ALA A 66 0.13 11.06 8.23
N THR A 67 -0.67 10.06 8.61
CA THR A 67 -0.73 8.76 7.90
C THR A 67 -1.35 8.88 6.52
N LEU A 68 -2.37 9.72 6.35
CA LEU A 68 -2.92 10.04 5.04
C LEU A 68 -1.86 10.66 4.12
N GLN A 69 -1.19 11.72 4.59
CA GLN A 69 -0.15 12.40 3.82
C GLN A 69 0.97 11.41 3.46
N ARG A 70 1.37 10.55 4.40
CA ARG A 70 2.40 9.54 4.14
C ARG A 70 1.95 8.51 3.11
N SER A 71 0.71 8.05 3.17
CA SER A 71 0.13 7.13 2.20
C SER A 71 0.14 7.72 0.79
N GLN A 72 -0.12 9.03 0.65
CA GLN A 72 -0.03 9.74 -0.63
C GLN A 72 1.42 9.83 -1.14
N GLN A 73 2.38 10.16 -0.27
CA GLN A 73 3.80 10.18 -0.64
C GLN A 73 4.32 8.82 -1.13
N LEU A 74 3.89 7.73 -0.48
CA LEU A 74 4.24 6.36 -0.88
C LEU A 74 3.62 6.00 -2.24
N ARG A 75 2.37 6.38 -2.48
CA ARG A 75 1.67 6.23 -3.75
C ARG A 75 2.41 6.93 -4.89
N GLU A 76 2.73 8.21 -4.71
CA GLU A 76 3.45 9.03 -5.69
C GLU A 76 4.85 8.47 -5.98
N LEU A 77 5.58 8.03 -4.94
CA LEU A 77 6.88 7.39 -5.11
C LEU A 77 6.76 6.10 -5.92
N TYR A 78 5.79 5.24 -5.62
CA TYR A 78 5.55 4.02 -6.38
C TYR A 78 5.24 4.31 -7.85
N ASP A 79 4.30 5.24 -8.11
CA ASP A 79 3.91 5.60 -9.47
C ASP A 79 5.13 6.14 -10.25
N SER A 80 5.99 6.96 -9.61
CA SER A 80 7.25 7.43 -10.18
C SER A 80 8.27 6.33 -10.47
N LEU A 81 8.33 5.27 -9.64
CA LEU A 81 9.25 4.14 -9.83
C LEU A 81 8.74 3.15 -10.88
N SER A 82 7.42 3.02 -11.01
CA SER A 82 6.76 2.10 -11.94
C SER A 82 6.67 2.62 -13.38
N ALA A 83 6.76 3.94 -13.57
CA ALA A 83 6.78 4.55 -14.89
C ALA A 83 8.01 4.11 -15.69
N ALA A 84 7.83 3.91 -17.00
CA ALA A 84 8.94 3.59 -17.90
C ALA A 84 10.04 4.68 -17.82
N PRO A 85 11.33 4.33 -17.99
CA PRO A 85 12.40 5.30 -17.95
C PRO A 85 12.16 6.40 -19.00
N PRO A 86 12.44 7.67 -18.66
CA PRO A 86 12.26 8.78 -19.59
C PRO A 86 13.03 8.59 -20.88
N VAL A 87 12.38 8.90 -21.99
CA VAL A 87 13.07 9.52 -23.12
C VAL A 87 13.29 10.98 -22.71
N ALA A 88 14.56 11.37 -22.55
CA ALA A 88 15.07 12.66 -22.10
C ALA A 88 14.08 13.84 -22.17
N ASP A 89 13.43 14.16 -21.03
CA ASP A 89 13.08 15.51 -20.55
C ASP A 89 12.15 15.35 -19.33
N HIS A 90 12.75 15.26 -18.14
CA HIS A 90 11.99 15.18 -16.90
C HIS A 90 11.93 16.53 -16.19
N PRO A 91 10.75 16.96 -15.70
CA PRO A 91 10.69 17.97 -14.65
C PRO A 91 11.43 17.43 -13.42
N ARG A 92 12.32 18.21 -12.84
CA ARG A 92 13.06 17.85 -11.63
C ARG A 92 12.07 17.41 -10.55
N ARG A 93 12.27 16.21 -9.98
CA ARG A 93 11.54 15.75 -8.79
C ARG A 93 11.58 16.86 -7.73
N PRO A 94 10.45 17.23 -7.10
CA PRO A 94 10.44 18.27 -6.07
C PRO A 94 11.46 17.93 -4.97
N SER A 95 12.24 18.91 -4.51
CA SER A 95 13.28 18.70 -3.48
C SER A 95 12.74 18.19 -2.13
N THR A 96 11.43 18.14 -1.96
CA THR A 96 10.71 17.62 -0.78
C THR A 96 10.01 16.29 -1.01
N ALA A 97 10.12 15.69 -2.21
CA ALA A 97 9.52 14.41 -2.52
C ALA A 97 10.25 13.27 -1.79
N LEU A 98 9.49 12.26 -1.35
CA LEU A 98 10.03 11.10 -0.66
C LEU A 98 11.00 10.33 -1.55
N SER A 99 12.22 10.06 -1.05
CA SER A 99 13.21 9.23 -1.74
C SER A 99 13.10 7.76 -1.30
N PRO A 100 13.49 6.77 -2.14
CA PRO A 100 13.57 5.37 -1.73
C PRO A 100 14.44 5.13 -0.51
N GLU A 101 15.51 5.93 -0.33
CA GLU A 101 16.48 5.82 0.75
C GLU A 101 15.90 6.26 2.11
N ASP A 102 14.88 7.11 2.11
CA ASP A 102 14.21 7.62 3.31
C ASP A 102 13.15 6.66 3.89
N LEU A 103 12.88 5.53 3.21
CA LEU A 103 11.84 4.60 3.61
C LEU A 103 12.20 3.84 4.90
N THR A 104 11.19 3.51 5.69
CA THR A 104 11.30 2.45 6.70
C THR A 104 11.22 1.08 6.04
N GLU A 105 11.64 0.02 6.74
CA GLU A 105 11.45 -1.36 6.27
C GLU A 105 9.98 -1.67 6.00
N SER A 106 9.07 -1.17 6.85
CA SER A 106 7.62 -1.32 6.70
C SER A 106 7.07 -0.64 5.46
N GLU A 107 7.56 0.57 5.18
CA GLU A 107 7.15 1.34 4.01
C GLU A 107 7.69 0.70 2.74
N TRP A 108 8.94 0.23 2.76
CA TRP A 108 9.53 -0.49 1.64
C TRP A 108 8.78 -1.80 1.37
N PHE A 109 8.44 -2.55 2.42
CA PHE A 109 7.61 -3.76 2.29
C PHE A 109 6.21 -3.46 1.76
N TYR A 110 5.59 -2.35 2.20
CA TYR A 110 4.33 -1.89 1.65
C TYR A 110 4.48 -1.62 0.14
N LEU A 111 5.44 -0.80 -0.30
CA LEU A 111 5.69 -0.51 -1.72
C LEU A 111 5.96 -1.77 -2.56
N MET A 112 6.72 -2.71 -2.02
CA MET A 112 6.91 -4.02 -2.66
C MET A 112 5.57 -4.74 -2.86
N CYS A 113 4.64 -4.65 -1.90
CA CYS A 113 3.33 -5.29 -2.04
C CYS A 113 2.50 -4.72 -3.20
N LEU A 114 2.66 -3.43 -3.52
CA LEU A 114 1.97 -2.75 -4.62
C LEU A 114 2.41 -3.30 -5.99
N SER A 115 3.66 -3.78 -6.12
CA SER A 115 4.22 -4.27 -7.40
C SER A 115 3.75 -5.68 -7.77
N PHE A 116 3.07 -6.40 -6.88
CA PHE A 116 2.62 -7.76 -7.19
C PHE A 116 1.29 -7.75 -7.95
N SER A 117 1.21 -8.64 -8.93
CA SER A 117 -0.04 -9.05 -9.57
C SER A 117 -0.35 -10.51 -9.24
N PHE A 118 -1.63 -10.86 -9.30
CA PHE A 118 -2.10 -12.20 -8.94
C PHE A 118 -3.09 -12.71 -9.99
N PRO A 119 -2.73 -13.75 -10.77
CA PRO A 119 -3.71 -14.48 -11.54
C PRO A 119 -4.79 -15.08 -10.63
N PRO A 120 -6.06 -15.19 -11.08
CA PRO A 120 -7.09 -15.90 -10.34
C PRO A 120 -6.61 -17.31 -9.93
N GLY A 121 -6.78 -17.66 -8.66
CA GLY A 121 -6.36 -18.94 -8.08
C GLY A 121 -4.91 -18.99 -7.57
N LEU A 122 -4.06 -18.00 -7.87
CA LEU A 122 -2.66 -17.96 -7.45
C LEU A 122 -2.38 -16.88 -6.40
N GLY A 123 -1.53 -17.21 -5.43
CA GLY A 123 -1.30 -16.36 -4.26
C GLY A 123 -2.57 -16.16 -3.40
N LEU A 124 -2.46 -15.41 -2.30
CA LEU A 124 -3.62 -15.17 -1.42
C LEU A 124 -4.72 -14.33 -2.10
N PRO A 125 -4.42 -13.17 -2.73
CA PRO A 125 -5.46 -12.38 -3.39
C PRO A 125 -6.13 -13.13 -4.54
N GLY A 126 -5.35 -13.85 -5.37
CA GLY A 126 -5.91 -14.65 -6.46
C GLY A 126 -6.77 -15.81 -5.99
N LYS A 127 -6.38 -16.52 -4.91
CA LYS A 127 -7.22 -17.58 -4.30
C LYS A 127 -8.52 -17.02 -3.71
N ALA A 128 -8.44 -15.91 -2.98
CA ALA A 128 -9.62 -15.26 -2.40
C ALA A 128 -10.60 -14.83 -3.49
N TYR A 129 -10.09 -14.23 -4.56
CA TYR A 129 -10.87 -13.82 -5.73
C TYR A 129 -11.54 -15.00 -6.44
N ALA A 130 -10.77 -16.05 -6.77
CA ALA A 130 -11.30 -17.21 -7.50
C ALA A 130 -12.36 -17.98 -6.70
N LYS A 131 -12.20 -18.07 -5.37
CA LYS A 131 -13.15 -18.74 -4.49
C LYS A 131 -14.33 -17.86 -4.04
N ARG A 132 -14.26 -16.54 -4.29
CA ARG A 132 -15.19 -15.54 -3.73
C ARG A 132 -15.33 -15.66 -2.21
N GLN A 133 -14.19 -15.85 -1.53
CA GLN A 133 -14.14 -16.10 -0.09
C GLN A 133 -13.12 -15.19 0.59
N HIS A 134 -13.41 -14.80 1.82
CA HIS A 134 -12.44 -14.16 2.69
C HIS A 134 -11.39 -15.18 3.16
N ILE A 135 -10.12 -14.82 3.05
CA ILE A 135 -9.01 -15.62 3.54
C ILE A 135 -8.30 -14.83 4.62
N TRP A 136 -8.14 -15.45 5.77
CA TRP A 136 -7.47 -14.87 6.93
C TRP A 136 -6.15 -15.59 7.14
N LEU A 137 -5.08 -14.82 7.35
CA LEU A 137 -3.78 -15.35 7.66
C LEU A 137 -3.25 -14.67 8.91
N SER A 138 -3.04 -15.45 9.97
CA SER A 138 -2.31 -15.03 11.16
C SER A 138 -0.89 -15.56 11.11
N ARG A 139 0.07 -14.77 11.63
CA ARG A 139 1.49 -15.12 11.66
C ARG A 139 2.00 -15.50 10.27
N ALA A 140 1.77 -14.59 9.30
CA ALA A 140 2.11 -14.78 7.90
C ALA A 140 3.58 -15.16 7.65
N TYR A 141 4.46 -14.82 8.60
CA TYR A 141 5.88 -15.16 8.58
C TYR A 141 6.20 -16.64 8.86
N GLU A 142 5.25 -17.39 9.43
CA GLU A 142 5.39 -18.83 9.71
C GLU A 142 4.83 -19.71 8.58
N VAL A 143 4.19 -19.08 7.59
CA VAL A 143 3.49 -19.77 6.51
C VAL A 143 4.50 -20.15 5.42
N ASP A 144 4.39 -21.36 4.86
CA ASP A 144 5.28 -21.80 3.77
C ASP A 144 5.26 -20.79 2.62
N SER A 145 6.43 -20.44 2.09
CA SER A 145 6.55 -19.50 0.96
C SER A 145 5.81 -19.95 -0.31
N LYS A 146 5.48 -21.23 -0.45
CA LYS A 146 4.61 -21.77 -1.50
C LYS A 146 3.15 -21.35 -1.32
N ILE A 147 2.72 -21.10 -0.09
CA ILE A 147 1.36 -20.65 0.26
C ILE A 147 1.30 -19.12 0.24
N PHE A 148 2.33 -18.48 0.79
CA PHE A 148 2.48 -17.04 0.81
C PHE A 148 3.93 -16.70 0.46
N SER A 149 4.17 -16.39 -0.82
CA SER A 149 5.52 -16.06 -1.35
C SER A 149 6.23 -14.95 -0.57
N ARG A 150 5.47 -14.13 0.15
CA ARG A 150 5.95 -13.02 0.98
C ARG A 150 6.18 -13.38 2.44
N ALA A 151 6.05 -14.65 2.84
CA ALA A 151 6.22 -15.07 4.24
C ALA A 151 7.58 -14.69 4.81
N ILE A 152 8.65 -14.85 4.02
CA ILE A 152 10.01 -14.48 4.41
C ILE A 152 10.14 -12.96 4.64
N LEU A 153 9.44 -12.15 3.84
CA LEU A 153 9.44 -10.69 3.98
C LEU A 153 8.50 -10.20 5.10
N ALA A 154 7.47 -11.00 5.44
CA ALA A 154 6.55 -10.72 6.54
C ALA A 154 7.17 -10.95 7.93
N LYS A 155 8.38 -11.51 8.02
CA LYS A 155 9.14 -11.67 9.28
C LYS A 155 9.43 -10.35 10.01
N VAL A 156 9.33 -9.22 9.30
CA VAL A 156 9.68 -7.89 9.80
C VAL A 156 8.49 -7.19 10.51
N LEU A 157 7.25 -7.67 10.34
CA LEU A 157 6.06 -7.04 10.92
C LEU A 157 5.06 -8.08 11.44
N PRO A 158 4.65 -8.01 12.73
CA PRO A 158 3.78 -9.02 13.32
C PRO A 158 2.30 -8.80 12.97
N TYR A 159 1.87 -8.66 11.71
CA TYR A 159 0.44 -8.39 11.43
C TYR A 159 -0.20 -9.13 10.24
N GLN A 160 -1.51 -9.34 10.43
CA GLN A 160 -2.49 -10.13 9.67
C GLN A 160 -2.96 -9.39 8.41
N LEU A 161 -3.14 -10.11 7.30
CA LEU A 161 -3.63 -9.57 6.03
C LEU A 161 -5.15 -9.83 5.91
N LEU A 162 -5.95 -8.77 5.77
CA LEU A 162 -7.35 -8.85 5.35
C LEU A 162 -7.48 -8.52 3.87
N TYR A 163 -8.22 -9.34 3.15
CA TYR A 163 -8.76 -9.01 1.84
C TYR A 163 -10.30 -9.10 1.89
N VAL A 164 -10.96 -7.98 1.61
CA VAL A 164 -12.42 -7.92 1.44
C VAL A 164 -12.69 -7.78 -0.05
N TYR A 165 -13.27 -8.82 -0.65
CA TYR A 165 -13.89 -8.71 -1.96
C TYR A 165 -15.24 -8.02 -1.80
N HIS A 166 -15.50 -6.98 -2.60
CA HIS A 166 -16.86 -6.46 -2.83
C HIS A 166 -17.22 -6.72 -4.29
N PRO A 167 -18.36 -7.38 -4.58
CA PRO A 167 -18.87 -7.57 -5.95
C PRO A 167 -19.26 -6.25 -6.63
#